data_AF-V2YU91-F1
#
_entry.id   AF-V2YU91-F1
#
_cell.length_a   1.000
_cell.length_b   1.000
_cell.length_c   1.000
_cell.angle_alpha   90.00
_cell.angle_beta   90.00
_cell.angle_gamma   90.00
#
_symmetry.space_group_name_H-M   'P 1'
#
loop_
_entity.id
_entity.type
_entity.pdbx_description
1 polymer ?
#
loop_
_entity_poly.entity_id
_entity_poly.type
_entity_poly.pdbx_seq_one_letter_code
_entity_poly.pdbx_strand_id
1 'polypeptide(L)'
;MTKYITGDELADVIKSNKVANKDYLVVDVRDDDFEGGNIKGALNKPSKDFLMHVDELVKDTKDVPLVIFHCTLSQVRGPKAARIYQETRQNVLEEGTEGSTTEVVVLRDGFSQFQVKYKDDPELVENWSKDVWASDWH
;
A
#
# COMPACT_ATOMS: atom_id res chain seq x y z
N MET A 1 -8.96 9.17 -12.47
CA MET A 1 -9.56 7.83 -12.23
C MET A 1 -8.54 7.02 -11.45
N THR A 2 -8.92 6.37 -10.34
CA THR A 2 -8.01 5.56 -9.53
C THR A 2 -7.56 4.34 -10.32
N LYS A 3 -6.24 4.15 -10.44
CA LYS A 3 -5.65 2.95 -11.04
C LYS A 3 -5.57 1.84 -10.00
N TYR A 4 -5.72 0.60 -10.46
CA TYR A 4 -5.65 -0.58 -9.59
C TYR A 4 -4.59 -1.55 -10.08
N ILE A 5 -3.95 -2.23 -9.14
CA ILE A 5 -3.06 -3.37 -9.36
C ILE A 5 -3.68 -4.60 -8.70
N THR A 6 -3.58 -5.77 -9.33
CA THR A 6 -4.04 -7.04 -8.78
C THR A 6 -3.05 -7.61 -7.77
N GLY A 7 -3.48 -8.58 -6.96
CA GLY A 7 -2.56 -9.29 -6.06
C GLY A 7 -1.43 -10.01 -6.79
N ASP A 8 -1.69 -10.51 -8.01
CA ASP A 8 -0.70 -11.24 -8.81
C ASP A 8 0.35 -10.30 -9.38
N GLU A 9 -0.09 -9.16 -9.94
CA GLU A 9 0.84 -8.12 -10.42
C GLU A 9 1.68 -7.55 -9.27
N LEU A 10 1.12 -7.37 -8.07
CA LEU A 10 1.90 -6.94 -6.91
C LEU A 10 2.91 -8.02 -6.46
N ALA A 11 2.51 -9.29 -6.46
CA ALA A 11 3.42 -10.39 -6.14
C ALA A 11 4.59 -10.45 -7.14
N ASP A 12 4.31 -10.28 -8.43
CA ASP A 12 5.34 -10.20 -9.48
C ASP A 12 6.27 -9.00 -9.27
N VAL A 13 5.74 -7.84 -8.86
CA VAL A 13 6.56 -6.66 -8.51
C VAL A 13 7.52 -7.01 -7.36
N ILE A 14 7.02 -7.60 -6.27
CA ILE A 14 7.82 -7.93 -5.08
C ILE A 14 8.90 -8.98 -5.41
N LYS A 15 8.58 -9.96 -6.25
CA LYS A 15 9.51 -11.05 -6.63
C LYS A 15 10.44 -10.72 -7.80
N SER A 16 10.30 -9.54 -8.39
CA SER A 16 11.18 -9.07 -9.45
C SER A 16 12.53 -8.58 -8.91
N ASN A 17 13.34 -7.98 -9.78
CA ASN A 17 14.58 -7.30 -9.40
C ASN A 17 14.37 -5.88 -8.83
N LYS A 18 13.11 -5.45 -8.65
CA LYS A 18 12.78 -4.16 -8.05
C LYS A 18 13.06 -4.17 -6.55
N VAL A 19 13.53 -3.04 -6.03
CA VAL A 19 13.90 -2.85 -4.63
C VAL A 19 12.81 -2.10 -3.89
N ALA A 20 12.31 -2.67 -2.79
CA ALA A 20 11.34 -2.01 -1.91
C ALA A 20 11.89 -0.69 -1.35
N ASN A 21 11.01 0.30 -1.16
CA ASN A 21 11.31 1.69 -0.75
C ASN A 21 12.19 2.49 -1.73
N LYS A 22 12.52 1.93 -2.89
CA LYS A 22 13.27 2.62 -3.95
C LYS A 22 12.51 2.58 -5.28
N ASP A 23 12.20 1.39 -5.76
CA ASP A 23 11.51 1.18 -7.04
C ASP A 23 9.99 1.06 -6.84
N TYR A 24 9.56 0.62 -5.66
CA TYR A 24 8.15 0.59 -5.25
C TYR A 24 7.99 0.74 -3.74
N LEU A 25 6.81 1.15 -3.30
CA LEU A 25 6.39 1.20 -1.90
C LEU A 25 4.96 0.69 -1.76
N VAL A 26 4.71 -0.20 -0.80
CA VAL A 26 3.36 -0.60 -0.39
C VAL A 26 3.00 0.20 0.87
N VAL A 27 1.87 0.91 0.83
CA VAL A 27 1.32 1.67 1.95
C VAL A 27 0.03 1.00 2.42
N ASP A 28 0.08 0.42 3.62
CA ASP A 28 -1.06 -0.21 4.27
C ASP A 28 -1.76 0.81 5.17
N VAL A 29 -2.98 1.19 4.82
CA VAL A 29 -3.77 2.18 5.58
C VAL A 29 -4.81 1.54 6.50
N ARG A 30 -4.66 0.25 6.83
CA ARG A 30 -5.42 -0.39 7.92
C ARG A 30 -5.11 0.27 9.25
N ASP A 31 -6.12 0.29 10.12
CA ASP A 31 -6.04 0.90 11.44
C ASP A 31 -5.69 -0.22 12.45
N ASP A 32 -6.57 -0.50 13.41
CA ASP A 32 -6.37 -1.59 14.37
C ASP A 32 -6.47 -2.97 13.68
N ASP A 33 -7.11 -3.03 12.50
CA ASP A 33 -7.19 -4.21 11.64
C ASP A 33 -5.94 -4.46 10.79
N PHE A 34 -4.83 -3.77 11.08
CA PHE A 34 -3.50 -4.09 10.56
C PHE A 34 -2.94 -5.40 11.18
N GLU A 35 -3.32 -5.69 12.43
CA GLU A 35 -2.90 -6.90 13.13
C GLU A 35 -3.36 -8.18 12.39
N GLY A 36 -2.57 -9.25 12.51
CA GLY A 36 -2.86 -10.54 11.88
C GLY A 36 -2.12 -10.81 10.58
N GLY A 37 -1.29 -9.88 10.12
CA GLY A 37 -0.38 -10.06 8.99
C GLY A 37 -0.39 -8.87 8.06
N ASN A 38 0.69 -8.71 7.29
CA ASN A 38 0.84 -7.63 6.33
C ASN A 38 1.65 -8.07 5.11
N ILE A 39 1.55 -7.30 4.02
CA ILE A 39 2.45 -7.47 2.88
C ILE A 39 3.86 -7.13 3.33
N LYS A 40 4.83 -7.96 2.95
CA LYS A 40 6.21 -7.84 3.40
C LYS A 40 6.80 -6.48 3.05
N GLY A 41 7.34 -5.78 4.06
CA GLY A 41 7.95 -4.47 3.90
C GLY A 41 6.94 -3.34 3.62
N ALA A 42 5.64 -3.57 3.80
CA ALA A 42 4.63 -2.52 3.72
C ALA A 42 4.80 -1.50 4.86
N LEU A 43 4.65 -0.21 4.53
CA LEU A 43 4.62 0.86 5.51
C LEU A 43 3.19 1.05 6.01
N ASN A 44 2.95 0.84 7.30
CA ASN A 44 1.64 1.11 7.89
C ASN A 44 1.46 2.61 8.16
N LYS A 45 0.44 3.21 7.53
CA LYS A 45 0.01 4.60 7.72
C LYS A 45 -1.50 4.61 7.95
N PRO A 46 -1.97 4.38 9.20
CA PRO A 46 -3.38 4.23 9.53
C PRO A 46 -4.28 5.32 8.95
N SER A 47 -5.45 4.93 8.44
CA SER A 47 -6.37 5.86 7.81
C SER A 47 -6.90 6.95 8.75
N LYS A 48 -7.04 6.64 10.04
CA LYS A 48 -7.51 7.57 11.08
C LYS A 48 -6.63 8.81 11.23
N ASP A 49 -5.32 8.64 11.00
CA ASP A 49 -4.30 9.67 11.19
C ASP A 49 -3.67 10.12 9.86
N PHE A 50 -4.11 9.55 8.72
CA PHE A 50 -3.44 9.70 7.43
C PHE A 50 -3.27 11.16 6.98
N LEU A 51 -4.29 12.00 7.20
CA LEU A 51 -4.24 13.43 6.84
C LEU A 51 -3.15 14.20 7.60
N MET A 52 -2.78 13.76 8.80
CA MET A 52 -1.75 14.43 9.60
C MET A 52 -0.33 14.10 9.11
N HIS A 53 -0.16 12.99 8.40
CA HIS A 53 1.15 12.44 8.02
C HIS A 53 1.40 12.40 6.51
N VAL A 54 0.41 12.74 5.68
CA VAL A 54 0.53 12.62 4.22
C VAL A 54 1.61 13.53 3.64
N ASP A 55 1.82 14.72 4.22
CA ASP A 55 2.84 15.66 3.75
C ASP A 55 4.27 15.11 3.92
N GLU A 56 4.52 14.43 5.05
CA GLU A 56 5.79 13.74 5.31
C GLU A 56 5.95 12.55 4.36
N LEU A 57 4.90 11.74 4.23
CA LEU A 57 4.89 10.59 3.31
C LEU A 57 5.26 11.04 1.89
N VAL A 58 4.62 12.08 1.36
CA VAL A 58 4.92 12.63 0.02
C VAL A 58 6.38 13.04 -0.13
N LYS A 59 6.98 13.68 0.89
CA LYS A 59 8.37 14.13 0.84
C LYS A 59 9.34 12.95 0.84
N ASP A 60 9.05 11.93 1.65
CA ASP A 60 9.90 10.74 1.79
C ASP A 60 9.83 9.84 0.55
N THR A 61 8.71 9.87 -0.17
CA THR A 61 8.45 8.96 -1.29
C THR A 61 8.39 9.66 -2.64
N LYS A 62 8.87 10.90 -2.72
CA LYS A 62 8.83 11.73 -3.95
C LYS A 62 9.56 11.11 -5.14
N ASP A 63 10.61 10.32 -4.87
CA ASP A 63 11.47 9.68 -5.87
C ASP A 63 11.10 8.20 -6.10
N VAL A 64 10.08 7.68 -5.40
CA VAL A 64 9.62 6.29 -5.56
C VAL A 64 8.72 6.22 -6.80
N PRO A 65 9.06 5.40 -7.82
CA PRO A 65 8.30 5.34 -9.08
C PRO A 65 6.90 4.74 -8.94
N LEU A 66 6.68 3.83 -7.99
CA LEU A 66 5.39 3.14 -7.82
C LEU A 66 4.97 3.12 -6.34
N VAL A 67 3.83 3.72 -6.02
CA VAL A 67 3.25 3.69 -4.67
C VAL A 67 1.91 2.97 -4.72
N ILE A 68 1.81 1.86 -3.98
CA ILE A 68 0.63 0.98 -3.93
C ILE A 68 -0.06 1.16 -2.59
N PHE A 69 -1.26 1.73 -2.59
CA PHE A 69 -2.10 1.83 -1.39
C PHE A 69 -3.02 0.63 -1.25
N HIS A 70 -3.29 0.21 -0.03
CA HIS A 70 -4.36 -0.75 0.23
C HIS A 70 -4.94 -0.60 1.63
N CYS A 71 -6.10 -1.21 1.84
CA CYS A 71 -6.57 -1.51 3.19
C CYS A 71 -7.01 -2.99 3.26
N THR A 72 -7.97 -3.32 4.12
CA THR A 72 -8.51 -4.68 4.25
C THR A 72 -9.17 -5.16 2.97
N LEU A 73 -10.11 -4.36 2.43
CA LEU A 73 -10.85 -4.67 1.20
C LEU A 73 -10.56 -3.70 0.03
N SER A 74 -9.82 -2.61 0.29
CA SER A 74 -9.55 -1.54 -0.68
C SER A 74 -10.79 -0.89 -1.32
N GLN A 75 -11.93 -0.86 -0.62
CA GLN A 75 -13.17 -0.23 -1.12
C GLN A 75 -13.35 1.23 -0.69
N VAL A 76 -12.78 1.62 0.46
CA VAL A 76 -12.96 2.97 1.03
C VAL A 76 -11.63 3.59 1.43
N ARG A 77 -10.98 3.07 2.49
CA ARG A 77 -9.75 3.66 3.06
C ARG A 77 -8.59 3.70 2.05
N GLY A 78 -8.30 2.59 1.37
CA GLY A 78 -7.24 2.52 0.34
C GLY A 78 -7.41 3.54 -0.78
N PRO A 79 -8.55 3.56 -1.51
CA PRO A 79 -8.80 4.55 -2.56
C PRO A 79 -8.79 5.99 -2.07
N LYS A 80 -9.35 6.25 -0.88
CA LYS A 80 -9.34 7.60 -0.27
C LYS A 80 -7.91 8.07 0.01
N ALA A 81 -7.09 7.23 0.64
CA ALA A 81 -5.70 7.56 0.95
C ALA A 81 -4.86 7.79 -0.31
N ALA A 82 -5.02 6.93 -1.33
CA ALA A 82 -4.35 7.09 -2.62
C ALA A 82 -4.68 8.45 -3.27
N ARG A 83 -5.97 8.84 -3.28
CA ARG A 83 -6.41 10.13 -3.80
C ARG A 83 -5.80 11.29 -3.02
N ILE A 84 -5.89 11.26 -1.69
CA ILE A 84 -5.33 12.32 -0.83
C ILE A 84 -3.82 12.46 -1.09
N TYR A 85 -3.09 11.34 -1.13
CA TYR A 85 -1.66 11.34 -1.42
C TYR A 85 -1.35 11.96 -2.80
N GLN A 86 -2.11 11.61 -3.85
CA GLN A 86 -1.95 12.20 -5.18
C GLN A 86 -2.19 13.71 -5.18
N GLU A 87 -3.25 14.17 -4.53
CA GLU A 87 -3.60 15.60 -4.43
C GLU A 87 -2.55 16.37 -3.62
N THR A 88 -2.11 15.85 -2.48
CA THR A 88 -1.03 16.43 -1.68
C THR A 88 0.27 16.50 -2.50
N ARG A 89 0.62 15.44 -3.23
CA ARG A 89 1.82 15.42 -4.08
C ARG A 89 1.78 16.52 -5.14
N GLN A 90 0.63 16.75 -5.77
CA GLN A 90 0.47 17.84 -6.76
C GLN A 90 0.59 19.23 -6.12
N ASN A 91 0.14 19.40 -4.88
CA ASN A 91 0.19 20.69 -4.19
C ASN A 91 1.57 21.00 -3.60
N VAL A 92 2.29 19.97 -3.14
CA VAL A 92 3.55 20.12 -2.40
C VAL A 92 4.78 20.04 -3.31
N LEU A 93 4.70 19.32 -4.42
CA LEU A 93 5.77 19.26 -5.42
C LEU A 93 5.45 20.25 -6.55
N GLU A 94 6.26 21.29 -6.71
CA GLU A 94 6.08 22.32 -7.74
C GLU A 94 6.01 21.70 -9.16
N GLU A 95 5.17 22.29 -10.04
CA GLU A 95 5.17 22.02 -11.48
C GLU A 95 6.56 22.39 -12.06
N GLY A 96 7.48 21.42 -12.09
CA GLY A 96 8.85 21.69 -12.55
C GLY A 96 9.90 20.65 -12.19
N THR A 97 9.65 19.72 -11.26
CA THR A 97 10.52 18.54 -11.12
C THR A 97 10.26 17.55 -12.26
N GLU A 98 10.87 17.81 -13.41
CA GLU A 98 11.19 16.80 -14.42
C GLU A 98 12.08 15.73 -13.77
N GLY A 99 11.46 14.69 -13.20
CA GLY A 99 12.21 13.66 -12.48
C GLY A 99 11.31 12.62 -11.83
N SER A 100 10.83 11.68 -12.64
CA SER A 100 9.97 10.53 -12.29
C SER A 100 8.49 10.86 -12.03
N THR A 101 7.64 10.37 -12.92
CA THR A 101 6.20 10.28 -12.68
C THR A 101 5.97 9.14 -11.68
N THR A 102 5.75 9.46 -10.41
CA THR A 102 5.27 8.45 -9.45
C THR A 102 3.89 7.98 -9.88
N GLU A 103 3.78 6.69 -10.18
CA GLU A 103 2.50 6.04 -10.39
C GLU A 103 1.91 5.66 -9.03
N VAL A 104 0.67 6.09 -8.80
CA VAL A 104 -0.08 5.75 -7.58
C VAL A 104 -1.23 4.82 -7.96
N VAL A 105 -1.25 3.65 -7.35
CA VAL A 105 -2.27 2.61 -7.59
C VAL A 105 -2.84 2.10 -6.28
N VAL A 106 -3.99 1.41 -6.38
CA VAL A 106 -4.62 0.73 -5.25
C VAL A 106 -4.58 -0.78 -5.47
N LEU A 107 -4.16 -1.55 -4.47
CA LEU A 107 -4.27 -3.01 -4.50
C LEU A 107 -5.74 -3.40 -4.51
N ARG A 108 -6.17 -4.05 -5.60
CA ARG A 108 -7.52 -4.59 -5.76
C ARG A 108 -7.79 -5.63 -4.66
N ASP A 109 -8.99 -5.55 -4.09
CA ASP A 109 -9.52 -6.43 -3.04
C ASP A 109 -8.74 -6.45 -1.71
N GLY A 110 -7.71 -5.61 -1.58
CA GLY A 110 -6.99 -5.36 -0.34
C GLY A 110 -6.24 -6.58 0.22
N PHE A 111 -5.83 -6.46 1.49
CA PHE A 111 -5.08 -7.51 2.17
C PHE A 111 -5.91 -8.78 2.35
N SER A 112 -7.23 -8.68 2.51
CA SER A 112 -8.12 -9.83 2.70
C SER A 112 -7.97 -10.88 1.60
N GLN A 113 -7.88 -10.48 0.33
CA GLN A 113 -7.66 -11.42 -0.76
C GLN A 113 -6.19 -11.74 -1.00
N PHE A 114 -5.30 -10.77 -0.79
CA PHE A 114 -3.86 -11.01 -0.95
C PHE A 114 -3.39 -12.14 -0.01
N GLN A 115 -3.78 -12.09 1.26
CA GLN A 115 -3.37 -13.10 2.24
C GLN A 115 -3.99 -14.48 1.96
N VAL A 116 -5.21 -14.58 1.43
CA VAL A 116 -5.80 -15.88 1.06
C VAL A 116 -4.88 -16.65 0.12
N LYS A 117 -4.29 -15.94 -0.84
CA LYS A 117 -3.43 -16.53 -1.86
C LYS A 117 -1.97 -16.69 -1.42
N TYR A 118 -1.45 -15.75 -0.63
CA TYR A 118 0.00 -15.61 -0.41
C TYR A 118 0.46 -15.73 1.05
N LYS A 119 -0.42 -16.00 2.01
CA LYS A 119 -0.07 -16.12 3.44
C LYS A 119 1.07 -17.10 3.75
N ASP A 120 1.22 -18.15 2.95
CA ASP A 120 2.23 -19.20 3.15
C ASP A 120 3.57 -18.86 2.46
N ASP A 121 3.65 -17.70 1.80
CA ASP A 121 4.84 -17.22 1.10
C ASP A 121 5.55 -16.12 1.93
N PRO A 122 6.69 -16.43 2.57
CA PRO A 122 7.41 -15.50 3.43
C PRO A 122 8.14 -14.38 2.66
N GLU A 123 8.15 -14.41 1.32
CA GLU A 123 8.62 -13.28 0.51
C GLU A 123 7.52 -12.23 0.29
N LEU A 124 6.24 -12.61 0.45
CA LEU A 124 5.10 -11.77 0.14
C LEU A 124 4.33 -11.32 1.37
N VAL A 125 4.22 -12.18 2.38
CA VAL A 125 3.47 -11.91 3.61
C VAL A 125 4.37 -12.12 4.83
N GLU A 126 4.26 -11.22 5.81
CA GLU A 126 4.93 -11.34 7.11
C GLU A 126 3.94 -11.11 8.25
N ASN A 127 4.33 -11.50 9.47
CA ASN A 127 3.53 -11.36 10.68
C ASN A 127 2.13 -12.02 10.62
N TRP A 128 1.94 -12.99 9.72
CA TRP A 128 0.64 -13.64 9.56
C TRP A 128 0.28 -14.47 10.79
N SER A 129 -0.91 -14.25 11.33
CA SER A 129 -1.41 -14.97 12.52
C SER A 129 -2.60 -15.84 12.16
N LYS A 130 -2.44 -17.15 12.31
CA LYS A 130 -3.54 -18.09 12.12
C LYS A 130 -4.72 -17.78 13.02
N ASP A 131 -4.48 -17.34 14.25
CA ASP A 131 -5.55 -17.15 15.23
C ASP A 131 -6.48 -15.99 14.85
N VAL A 132 -5.91 -14.94 14.25
CA VAL A 132 -6.70 -13.81 13.72
C VAL A 132 -7.61 -14.28 12.58
N TRP A 133 -7.05 -15.05 11.63
CA TRP A 133 -7.74 -15.48 10.40
C TRP A 133 -8.55 -16.78 10.51
N ALA A 134 -8.35 -17.58 11.58
CA ALA A 134 -9.11 -18.80 11.85
C ALA A 134 -10.32 -18.55 12.75
N SER A 135 -10.47 -17.33 13.29
CA SER A 135 -11.67 -16.97 14.03
C SER A 135 -12.86 -16.92 13.05
N ASP A 136 -13.89 -17.75 13.30
CA ASP A 136 -15.15 -17.83 12.52
C ASP A 136 -16.01 -16.53 12.60
N TRP A 137 -15.40 -15.38 12.94
CA TRP A 137 -16.07 -14.12 13.24
C TRP A 137 -15.41 -12.94 12.51
N HIS A 138 -15.38 -12.96 11.17
CA HIS A 138 -15.18 -11.76 10.34
C HIS A 138 -16.09 -11.79 9.10
#